data_AF-A0A843C836-F1
#
_entry.id   AF-A0A843C836-F1
#
_cell.length_a   1.000
_cell.length_b   1.000
_cell.length_c   1.000
_cell.angle_alpha   90.00
_cell.angle_beta   90.00
_cell.angle_gamma   90.00
#
_symmetry.space_group_name_H-M   'P 1'
#
loop_
_entity.id
_entity.type
_entity.pdbx_description
1 polymer ?
#
loop_
_entity_poly.entity_id
_entity_poly.type
_entity_poly.pdbx_seq_one_letter_code
_entity_poly.pdbx_strand_id
1 'polypeptide(L)'
;MRTAEFEVGLRYVEQLAASQRVAIMCAELLFSQCHRRFIADALKQRGHTVLHIIDEKRIEEHKDRGIGDKTADKTLDEFLRVE
;
A
#
# COMPACT_ATOMS: atom_id res chain seq x y z
N MET A 1 -6.46 7.92 13.00
CA MET A 1 -5.88 8.37 11.71
C MET A 1 -5.76 9.87 11.60
N ARG A 2 -6.75 10.69 11.97
CA ARG A 2 -6.62 12.16 11.88
C ARG A 2 -5.90 12.75 13.12
N THR A 3 -4.72 12.25 13.44
CA THR A 3 -3.88 12.75 14.54
C THR A 3 -2.52 13.18 14.01
N ALA A 4 -1.81 14.01 14.77
CA ALA A 4 -0.49 14.50 14.38
C ALA A 4 0.52 13.35 14.25
N GLU A 5 0.45 12.35 15.14
CA GLU A 5 1.35 11.20 15.16
C GLU A 5 1.17 10.32 13.92
N PHE A 6 -0.08 10.08 13.50
CA PHE A 6 -0.36 9.33 12.29
C PHE A 6 0.21 10.06 11.06
N GLU A 7 0.04 11.37 11.00
CA GLU A 7 0.54 12.19 9.90
C GLU A 7 2.07 12.19 9.83
N VAL A 8 2.76 12.24 10.98
CA VAL A 8 4.23 12.12 11.05
C VAL A 8 4.68 10.77 10.53
N GLY A 9 4.05 9.67 10.99
CA GLY A 9 4.38 8.33 10.52
C GLY A 9 4.13 8.13 9.04
N LEU A 10 3.03 8.68 8.51
CA LEU A 10 2.69 8.61 7.09
C LEU A 10 3.73 9.33 6.23
N ARG A 11 4.15 10.55 6.61
CA ARG A 11 5.22 11.26 5.91
C ARG A 11 6.56 10.53 5.96
N TYR A 12 6.87 9.86 7.07
CA TYR A 12 8.10 9.06 7.16
C TYR A 12 8.09 7.92 6.14
N VAL A 13 6.96 7.23 5.98
CA VAL A 13 6.80 6.21 4.93
C VAL A 13 6.98 6.82 3.54
N GLU A 14 6.37 7.97 3.26
CA GLU A 14 6.49 8.65 1.97
C GLU A 14 7.95 9.04 1.65
N GLN A 15 8.69 9.53 2.65
CA GLN A 15 10.11 9.85 2.52
C GLN A 15 10.96 8.62 2.21
N LEU A 16 10.70 7.49 2.89
CA LEU A 16 11.38 6.24 2.58
C LEU A 16 11.06 5.80 1.14
N ALA A 17 9.78 5.81 0.76
CA ALA A 17 9.30 5.41 -0.56
C ALA A 17 9.90 6.23 -1.71
N ALA A 18 10.31 7.48 -1.46
CA ALA A 18 10.99 8.31 -2.44
C ALA A 18 12.40 7.80 -2.81
N SER A 19 13.03 7.00 -1.95
CA SER A 19 14.41 6.52 -2.12
C SER A 19 14.55 5.01 -2.28
N GLN A 20 13.58 4.25 -1.78
CA GLN A 20 13.64 2.79 -1.73
C GLN A 20 12.25 2.17 -1.78
N ARG A 21 12.20 0.88 -2.09
CA ARG A 21 10.96 0.09 -2.00
C ARG A 21 10.62 -0.15 -0.54
N VAL A 22 9.40 0.19 -0.13
CA VAL A 22 8.93 0.06 1.25
C VAL A 22 7.81 -0.98 1.31
N ALA A 23 7.95 -1.94 2.22
CA ALA A 23 6.90 -2.87 2.58
C ALA A 23 6.47 -2.63 4.04
N ILE A 24 5.18 -2.44 4.27
CA ILE A 24 4.60 -2.31 5.61
C ILE A 24 3.88 -3.62 5.94
N MET A 25 4.39 -4.32 6.94
CA MET A 25 3.87 -5.62 7.37
C MET A 25 3.09 -5.51 8.69
N CYS A 26 2.11 -6.38 8.86
CA CYS A 26 1.35 -6.55 10.09
C CYS A 26 1.21 -8.06 10.37
N ALA A 27 0.75 -8.44 11.56
CA ALA A 27 0.62 -9.85 11.94
C ALA A 27 -0.52 -10.56 11.19
N GLU A 28 -1.53 -9.81 10.74
CA GLU A 28 -2.68 -10.34 10.02
C GLU A 28 -2.40 -10.50 8.53
N LEU A 29 -2.78 -11.66 8.00
CA LEU A 29 -2.65 -11.99 6.59
C LEU A 29 -3.46 -11.02 5.69
N LEU A 30 -4.73 -10.79 6.06
CA LEU A 30 -5.65 -10.00 5.24
C LEU A 30 -5.61 -8.52 5.61
N PHE A 31 -5.21 -7.67 4.66
CA PHE A 31 -5.12 -6.21 4.85
C PHE A 31 -6.44 -5.59 5.29
N SER A 32 -7.57 -6.15 4.86
CA SER A 32 -8.91 -5.64 5.15
C SER A 32 -9.30 -5.77 6.62
N GLN A 33 -8.61 -6.64 7.36
CA GLN A 33 -8.88 -6.95 8.77
C GLN A 33 -7.90 -6.29 9.74
N CYS A 34 -6.90 -5.57 9.25
CA CYS A 34 -5.90 -4.93 10.11
C CYS A 34 -5.76 -3.43 9.87
N HIS A 35 -5.04 -2.78 10.78
CA HIS A 35 -4.87 -1.34 10.78
C HIS A 35 -4.08 -0.83 9.57
N ARG A 36 -3.34 -1.67 8.84
CA ARG A 36 -2.60 -1.21 7.66
C ARG A 36 -3.51 -0.77 6.51
N ARG A 37 -4.79 -1.18 6.49
CA ARG A 37 -5.79 -0.64 5.54
C ARG A 37 -5.87 0.87 5.60
N PHE A 38 -5.81 1.42 6.80
CA PHE A 38 -5.89 2.85 7.07
C PHE A 38 -4.69 3.62 6.52
N ILE A 39 -3.50 3.03 6.58
CA ILE A 39 -2.29 3.58 5.96
C ILE A 39 -2.41 3.51 4.44
N ALA A 40 -2.88 2.37 3.90
CA ALA A 40 -3.09 2.18 2.47
C ALA A 40 -4.10 3.17 1.89
N ASP A 41 -5.24 3.38 2.57
CA ASP A 41 -6.27 4.36 2.18
C ASP A 41 -5.63 5.77 2.07
N ALA A 42 -4.84 6.16 3.07
CA ALA A 42 -4.23 7.49 3.11
C ALA A 42 -3.13 7.67 2.04
N LEU A 43 -2.31 6.65 1.80
CA LEU A 43 -1.29 6.68 0.74
C LEU A 43 -1.93 6.74 -0.66
N LYS A 44 -2.99 5.97 -0.90
CA LYS A 44 -3.71 5.98 -2.19
C LYS A 44 -4.34 7.34 -2.46
N GLN A 45 -4.98 7.95 -1.46
CA GLN A 45 -5.53 9.32 -1.54
C GLN A 45 -4.46 10.38 -1.82
N ARG A 46 -3.20 10.11 -1.46
CA ARG A 46 -2.04 10.97 -1.75
C ARG A 46 -1.38 10.69 -3.10
N GLY A 47 -1.96 9.79 -3.90
CA GLY A 47 -1.50 9.47 -5.26
C GLY A 47 -0.47 8.36 -5.34
N HIS A 48 -0.17 7.66 -4.24
CA HIS A 48 0.75 6.52 -4.27
C HIS A 48 0.04 5.25 -4.77
N THR A 49 0.78 4.43 -5.52
CA THR A 49 0.35 3.05 -5.81
C THR A 49 0.64 2.19 -4.59
N VAL A 50 -0.38 1.54 -4.04
CA VAL A 50 -0.25 0.64 -2.90
C VAL A 50 -0.66 -0.76 -3.31
N LEU A 51 0.22 -1.73 -3.06
CA LEU A 51 -0.02 -3.15 -3.36
C LEU A 51 -0.10 -3.95 -2.07
N HIS A 52 -1.10 -4.83 -1.98
CA HIS A 52 -1.24 -5.80 -0.92
C HIS A 52 -0.61 -7.11 -1.34
N ILE A 53 0.53 -7.45 -0.71
CA ILE A 53 1.15 -8.77 -0.85
C ILE A 53 0.34 -9.74 0.00
N ILE A 54 -0.40 -10.64 -0.64
CA ILE A 54 -1.23 -11.64 0.04
C ILE A 54 -0.43 -12.93 0.23
N ASP A 55 0.21 -13.41 -0.83
CA ASP A 55 1.07 -14.58 -0.84
C ASP A 55 2.14 -14.44 -1.93
N GLU A 56 2.95 -15.49 -2.12
CA GLU A 56 4.04 -15.54 -3.10
C GLU A 56 3.60 -15.24 -4.54
N LYS A 57 2.36 -15.58 -4.89
CA LYS A 57 1.84 -15.49 -6.27
C LYS A 57 0.77 -14.43 -6.44
N ARG A 58 0.25 -13.89 -5.35
CA ARG A 58 -0.90 -12.98 -5.37
C ARG A 58 -0.59 -11.66 -4.72
N ILE A 59 -0.71 -10.61 -5.52
CA ILE A 59 -0.82 -9.23 -5.05
C ILE A 59 -2.17 -8.64 -5.47
N GLU A 60 -2.64 -7.66 -4.73
CA GLU A 60 -3.87 -6.91 -5.03
C GLU A 60 -3.59 -5.41 -4.91
N GLU A 61 -3.90 -4.62 -5.94
CA GLU A 61 -3.78 -3.16 -5.83
C GLU A 61 -4.88 -2.60 -4.91
N HIS A 62 -4.48 -1.72 -4.00
CA HIS A 62 -5.43 -1.04 -3.14
C HIS A 62 -6.31 -0.09 -3.95
N LYS A 63 -7.61 -0.38 -3.95
CA LYS A 63 -8.59 0.43 -4.68
C LYS A 63 -9.04 1.60 -3.83
N ASP A 64 -9.02 2.78 -4.44
CA ASP A 64 -9.56 3.96 -3.80
C ASP A 64 -11.08 3.82 -3.69
N ARG A 65 -11.67 4.15 -2.53
CA ARG A 65 -13.11 3.99 -2.32
C ARG A 65 -13.98 4.95 -3.17
N GLY A 66 -13.36 5.83 -3.96
CA GLY A 66 -14.04 6.92 -4.67
C GLY A 66 -13.94 6.93 -6.19
N ILE A 67 -13.00 6.24 -6.82
CA ILE A 67 -12.86 6.23 -8.29
C ILE A 67 -12.49 4.81 -8.71
N GLY A 68 -13.36 4.18 -9.50
CA GLY A 68 -13.15 2.85 -10.04
C GLY A 68 -12.02 2.84 -11.05
N ASP A 69 -10.78 2.77 -10.55
CA ASP A 69 -9.63 2.49 -11.38
C ASP A 69 -9.60 1.00 -11.70
N LYS A 70 -9.65 0.68 -13.00
CA LYS A 70 -9.57 -0.69 -13.51
C LYS A 70 -8.10 -1.03 -13.77
N THR A 71 -7.26 -0.93 -12.75
CA THR A 71 -5.89 -1.41 -12.87
C THR A 71 -5.89 -2.93 -12.75
N ALA A 72 -5.42 -3.59 -13.80
CA ALA A 72 -5.31 -5.04 -13.86
C ALA A 72 -4.40 -5.56 -12.74
N ASP A 73 -4.76 -6.71 -12.15
CA ASP A 73 -3.91 -7.42 -11.20
C ASP A 73 -2.57 -7.72 -11.89
N LYS A 74 -1.49 -7.11 -11.40
CA LYS A 74 -0.11 -7.41 -11.80
C LYS A 74 0.46 -8.46 -10.85
N THR A 75 1.55 -9.11 -11.20
CA THR A 75 2.33 -9.92 -10.24
C THR A 75 3.31 -9.05 -9.45
N LEU A 76 3.80 -9.54 -8.31
CA LEU A 76 4.80 -8.81 -7.53
C LEU A 76 6.07 -8.55 -8.35
N ASP A 77 6.50 -9.54 -9.13
CA ASP A 77 7.70 -9.44 -9.98
C ASP A 77 7.52 -8.41 -11.10
N GLU A 78 6.34 -8.36 -11.73
CA GLU A 78 5.99 -7.33 -12.72
C GLU A 78 6.05 -5.91 -12.13
N PHE A 79 5.57 -5.74 -10.90
CA PHE A 79 5.66 -4.45 -10.22
C PHE A 79 7.09 -4.10 -9.84
N LEU A 80 7.83 -5.07 -9.32
CA LEU A 80 9.20 -4.89 -8.88
C LEU A 80 10.18 -4.69 -10.05
N ARG A 81 9.76 -4.99 -11.29
CA ARG A 81 10.59 -4.95 -12.51
C ARG A 81 11.91 -5.70 -12.32
N VAL A 82 11.84 -6.81 -11.60
CA VAL A 82 12.98 -7.71 -11.41
C VAL A 82 12.89 -8.71 -12.56
N GLU A 83 13.89 -8.70 -13.46
CA GLU A 83 14.08 -9.74 -14.48
C GLU A 83 14.42 -11.09 -13.85
#